data_AF-A0A7J4FRK1-F1
#
_entry.id   AF-A0A7J4FRK1-F1
#
_cell.length_a   1.000
_cell.length_b   1.000
_cell.length_c   1.000
_cell.angle_alpha   90.00
_cell.angle_beta   90.00
_cell.angle_gamma   90.00
#
_symmetry.space_group_name_H-M   'P 1'
#
loop_
_entity.id
_entity.type
_entity.pdbx_description
1 polymer ?
#
loop_
_entity_poly.entity_id
_entity_poly.type
_entity_poly.pdbx_seq_one_letter_code
_entity_poly.pdbx_strand_id
1 'polypeptide(L)'
;MAGLMPEGHGGLPDAVERILDRGVVLNADISVSVAGTELLGIKIRAALASFETAARYGLALPSGADLNAAGWREADRVKASCPECGNRREERSLIEEGCPICGWVSPLQEEALEHRKALEQMA
;
A
#
# COMPACT_ATOMS: atom_id res chain seq x y z
N MET A 1 10.18 10.27 -28.40
CA MET A 1 8.83 9.94 -27.89
C MET A 1 8.77 10.55 -26.50
N ALA A 2 8.23 11.76 -26.39
CA ALA A 2 8.33 12.60 -25.20
C ALA A 2 7.01 12.61 -24.43
N GLY A 3 7.13 12.60 -23.10
CA GLY A 3 6.11 13.11 -22.19
C GLY A 3 5.29 12.04 -21.47
N LEU A 4 5.70 11.71 -20.25
CA LEU A 4 4.86 11.64 -19.03
C LEU A 4 5.80 11.48 -17.82
N MET A 5 6.60 12.51 -17.55
CA MET A 5 7.16 12.72 -16.22
C MET A 5 6.10 13.54 -15.47
N PRO A 6 5.44 13.02 -14.43
CA PRO A 6 4.54 13.84 -13.63
C PRO A 6 5.37 14.87 -12.87
N GLU A 7 5.44 16.08 -13.42
CA GLU A 7 5.95 17.27 -12.73
C GLU A 7 4.91 17.71 -11.70
N GLY A 8 5.14 17.38 -10.43
CA GLY A 8 4.25 17.79 -9.34
C GLY A 8 4.42 16.98 -8.05
N HIS A 9 5.64 16.86 -7.54
CA HIS A 9 5.88 16.31 -6.20
C HIS A 9 5.28 17.26 -5.15
N GLY A 10 3.99 17.10 -4.81
CA GLY A 10 3.35 17.85 -3.73
C GLY A 10 1.91 18.34 -3.96
N GLY A 11 1.24 17.92 -5.04
CA GLY A 11 -0.17 18.25 -5.25
C GLY A 11 -1.14 17.47 -4.35
N LEU A 12 -2.38 17.96 -4.25
CA LEU A 12 -3.48 17.23 -3.58
C LEU A 12 -3.66 15.78 -4.08
N PRO A 13 -3.57 15.46 -5.39
CA PRO A 13 -3.72 14.08 -5.85
C PRO A 13 -2.65 13.15 -5.28
N ASP A 14 -1.39 13.59 -5.31
CA ASP A 14 -0.23 12.88 -4.78
C ASP A 14 -0.33 12.68 -3.25
N ALA A 15 -0.89 13.67 -2.55
CA ALA A 15 -1.16 13.59 -1.11
C ALA A 15 -2.28 12.60 -0.80
N VAL A 16 -3.37 12.62 -1.57
CA VAL A 16 -4.48 11.66 -1.42
C VAL A 16 -4.01 10.25 -1.69
N GLU A 17 -3.22 10.03 -2.74
CA GLU A 17 -2.65 8.71 -3.08
C GLU A 17 -1.77 8.18 -1.94
N ARG A 18 -0.88 9.04 -1.39
CA ARG A 18 -0.09 8.68 -0.20
C ARG A 18 -0.93 8.33 1.03
N ILE A 19 -1.99 9.11 1.29
CA ILE A 19 -2.89 8.86 2.42
C ILE A 19 -3.65 7.54 2.24
N LEU A 20 -4.11 7.25 1.03
CA LEU A 20 -4.80 5.99 0.74
C LEU A 20 -3.86 4.79 0.79
N ASP A 21 -2.60 4.95 0.40
CA ASP A 21 -1.62 3.86 0.41
C ASP A 21 -1.04 3.54 1.78
N ARG A 22 -0.68 4.55 2.57
CA ARG A 22 -0.04 4.34 3.87
C ARG A 22 -1.02 4.43 5.04
N GLY A 23 -2.15 5.09 4.85
CA GLY A 23 -3.09 5.45 5.89
C GLY A 23 -2.69 6.71 6.67
N VAL A 24 -3.68 7.38 7.27
CA VAL A 24 -3.50 8.47 8.23
C VAL A 24 -4.39 8.24 9.46
N VAL A 25 -3.86 8.53 10.65
CA VAL A 25 -4.59 8.46 11.91
C VAL A 25 -4.94 9.87 12.36
N LEU A 26 -6.23 10.12 12.58
CA LEU A 26 -6.81 11.37 13.04
C LEU A 26 -7.19 11.24 14.51
N ASN A 27 -6.59 12.06 15.36
CA ASN A 27 -7.01 12.26 16.75
C ASN A 27 -7.65 13.64 16.86
N ALA A 28 -8.95 13.68 17.11
CA ALA A 28 -9.70 14.93 17.22
C ALA A 28 -10.43 14.99 18.57
N ASP A 29 -10.61 16.20 19.08
CA ASP A 29 -11.40 16.49 20.28
C ASP A 29 -12.42 17.58 19.92
N ILE A 30 -13.69 17.36 20.24
CA ILE A 30 -14.79 18.28 19.98
C ILE A 30 -15.39 18.69 21.31
N SER A 31 -15.24 19.96 21.67
CA SER A 31 -15.81 20.57 22.88
C SER A 31 -17.02 21.44 22.55
N VAL A 32 -18.17 21.19 23.17
CA VAL A 32 -19.36 22.04 23.10
C VAL A 32 -19.47 22.81 24.42
N SER A 33 -19.42 24.15 24.34
CA SER A 33 -19.50 25.04 25.50
C SER A 33 -20.71 25.96 25.42
N VAL A 34 -21.36 26.22 26.56
CA VAL A 34 -22.46 27.17 26.69
C VAL A 34 -22.22 28.04 27.92
N ALA A 35 -22.37 29.36 27.76
CA ALA A 35 -22.19 30.35 28.83
C ALA A 35 -20.81 30.29 29.54
N GLY A 36 -19.75 29.89 28.84
CA GLY A 36 -18.40 29.77 29.40
C GLY A 36 -18.13 28.48 30.16
N THR A 37 -19.09 27.56 30.22
CA THR A 37 -18.94 26.21 30.77
C THR A 37 -18.94 25.16 29.65
N GLU A 38 -17.96 24.27 29.68
CA GLU A 38 -17.86 23.14 28.75
C GLU A 38 -18.87 22.05 29.15
N LEU A 39 -19.79 21.73 28.25
CA LEU A 39 -20.89 20.79 28.50
C LEU A 39 -20.56 19.38 28.01
N LEU A 40 -19.84 19.28 26.90
CA LEU A 40 -19.57 17.99 26.25
C LEU A 40 -18.24 18.04 25.52
N GLY A 41 -17.32 17.15 25.91
CA GLY A 41 -16.09 16.86 25.18
C GLY A 41 -16.17 15.48 24.54
N ILE A 42 -15.96 15.39 23.23
CA ILE A 42 -15.95 14.14 22.47
C ILE A 42 -14.54 13.90 21.91
N LYS A 43 -13.92 12.78 22.29
CA LYS A 43 -12.64 12.33 21.73
C LYS A 43 -12.88 11.35 20.60
N ILE A 44 -12.41 11.70 19.41
CA ILE A 44 -12.52 10.89 18.20
C ILE A 44 -11.14 10.39 17.80
N ARG A 45 -11.03 9.08 17.55
CA ARG A 45 -9.88 8.47 16.89
C ARG A 45 -10.39 7.80 15.63
N ALA A 46 -9.92 8.25 14.48
CA ALA A 46 -10.29 7.71 13.19
C ALA A 46 -9.03 7.35 12.38
N ALA A 47 -9.12 6.32 11.55
CA ALA A 47 -8.08 5.97 10.59
C ALA A 47 -8.69 6.08 9.18
N LEU A 48 -8.02 6.79 8.28
CA LEU A 48 -8.35 6.83 6.87
C LEU A 48 -7.27 6.09 6.11
N ALA A 49 -7.63 5.04 5.37
CA ALA A 49 -6.71 4.27 4.58
C ALA A 49 -7.46 3.58 3.43
N SER A 50 -6.73 3.05 2.45
CA SER A 50 -7.31 2.11 1.49
C SER A 50 -7.82 0.86 2.20
N PHE A 51 -8.75 0.20 1.53
CA PHE A 51 -9.31 -1.06 2.00
C PHE A 51 -8.25 -2.15 2.20
N GLU A 52 -7.28 -2.23 1.28
CA GLU A 52 -6.11 -3.11 1.36
C GLU A 52 -5.30 -2.85 2.63
N THR A 53 -5.03 -1.58 2.91
CA THR A 53 -4.29 -1.17 4.11
C THR A 53 -5.09 -1.44 5.38
N ALA A 54 -6.39 -1.14 5.38
CA ALA A 54 -7.27 -1.40 6.51
C ALA A 54 -7.36 -2.91 6.85
N ALA A 55 -7.44 -3.76 5.83
CA ALA A 55 -7.41 -5.21 5.98
C ALA A 55 -6.08 -5.69 6.57
N ARG A 56 -4.95 -5.23 6.01
CA ARG A 56 -3.59 -5.62 6.46
C ARG A 56 -3.35 -5.29 7.94
N TYR A 57 -3.87 -4.15 8.41
CA TYR A 57 -3.70 -3.73 9.81
C TYR A 57 -4.83 -4.19 10.74
N GLY A 58 -5.78 -5.00 10.26
CA GLY A 58 -6.85 -5.56 11.09
C GLY A 58 -7.80 -4.51 11.66
N LEU A 59 -8.08 -3.43 10.92
CA LEU A 59 -9.06 -2.43 11.35
C LEU A 59 -10.46 -3.04 11.36
N ALA A 60 -11.19 -2.89 12.47
CA ALA A 60 -12.57 -3.33 12.58
C ALA A 60 -13.49 -2.36 11.83
N LEU A 61 -14.06 -2.79 10.71
CA LEU A 61 -15.08 -2.01 10.00
C LEU A 61 -16.44 -2.15 10.71
N PRO A 62 -17.29 -1.11 10.66
CA PRO A 62 -18.63 -1.17 11.22
C PRO A 62 -19.45 -2.31 10.60
N SER A 63 -20.45 -2.80 11.34
CA SER A 63 -21.37 -3.84 10.92
C SER A 63 -22.02 -3.48 9.57
N GLY A 64 -21.69 -4.22 8.52
CA GLY A 64 -22.13 -3.97 7.14
C GLY A 64 -21.03 -4.07 6.09
N ALA A 65 -19.76 -4.16 6.50
CA ALA A 65 -18.67 -4.50 5.59
C ALA A 65 -18.55 -6.03 5.42
N ASP A 66 -18.88 -6.54 4.24
CA ASP A 66 -18.78 -7.97 3.92
C ASP A 66 -17.32 -8.40 3.76
N LEU A 67 -16.62 -8.75 4.85
CA LEU A 67 -15.21 -9.17 4.86
C LEU A 67 -14.89 -10.39 3.96
N ASN A 68 -15.93 -11.09 3.46
CA ASN A 68 -15.82 -12.24 2.55
C ASN A 68 -16.05 -11.88 1.07
N ALA A 69 -16.35 -10.62 0.74
CA ALA A 69 -16.51 -10.21 -0.65
C ALA A 69 -15.21 -10.44 -1.44
N ALA A 70 -15.32 -10.75 -2.74
CA ALA A 70 -14.17 -11.10 -3.58
C ALA A 70 -13.02 -10.08 -3.50
N GLY A 71 -13.35 -8.78 -3.38
CA GLY A 71 -12.38 -7.71 -3.21
C GLY A 71 -11.51 -7.81 -1.95
N TRP A 72 -11.95 -8.49 -0.89
CA TRP A 72 -11.14 -8.70 0.32
C TRP A 72 -10.08 -9.79 0.17
N ARG A 73 -10.41 -10.88 -0.56
CA ARG A 73 -9.44 -11.95 -0.83
C ARG A 73 -8.25 -11.47 -1.66
N GLU A 74 -8.45 -10.41 -2.45
CA GLU A 74 -7.40 -9.75 -3.23
C GLU A 74 -6.62 -8.69 -2.45
N ALA A 75 -7.26 -8.06 -1.46
CA ALA A 75 -6.66 -7.10 -0.54
C ALA A 75 -5.67 -7.75 0.46
N ASP A 76 -5.78 -9.05 0.71
CA ASP A 76 -4.86 -9.77 1.61
C ASP A 76 -3.47 -10.04 0.97
N ARG A 77 -3.36 -9.95 -0.36
CA ARG A 77 -2.08 -10.20 -1.03
C ARG A 77 -1.11 -9.06 -0.76
N VAL A 78 0.07 -9.40 -0.22
CA VAL A 78 1.14 -8.42 -0.02
C VAL A 78 1.64 -7.95 -1.40
N LYS A 79 1.40 -6.68 -1.70
CA LYS A 79 1.91 -6.01 -2.90
C LYS A 79 3.19 -5.22 -2.58
N ALA A 80 4.11 -5.22 -3.53
CA ALA A 80 5.33 -4.42 -3.53
C ALA A 80 5.40 -3.57 -4.80
N SER A 81 6.09 -2.44 -4.72
CA SER A 81 6.40 -1.59 -5.87
C SER A 81 7.77 -1.91 -6.41
N CYS A 82 7.88 -2.07 -7.74
CA CYS A 82 9.15 -2.22 -8.42
C CYS A 82 10.07 -1.03 -8.11
N PRO A 83 11.33 -1.25 -7.68
CA PRO A 83 12.24 -0.16 -7.34
C PRO A 83 12.68 0.68 -8.54
N GLU A 84 12.61 0.13 -9.76
CA GLU A 84 13.10 0.79 -10.97
C GLU A 84 12.02 1.61 -11.69
N CYS A 85 10.80 1.05 -11.84
CA CYS A 85 9.72 1.69 -12.59
C CYS A 85 8.48 2.04 -11.75
N GLY A 86 8.48 1.73 -10.45
CA GLY A 86 7.36 2.01 -9.56
C GLY A 86 6.12 1.11 -9.73
N ASN A 87 6.13 0.19 -10.69
CA ASN A 87 5.00 -0.68 -10.97
C ASN A 87 4.63 -1.54 -9.75
N ARG A 88 3.38 -1.42 -9.27
CA ARG A 88 2.90 -2.12 -8.07
C ARG A 88 2.21 -3.43 -8.42
N ARG A 89 2.71 -4.55 -7.90
CA ARG A 89 2.12 -5.90 -8.06
C ARG A 89 2.35 -6.77 -6.83
N GLU A 90 1.87 -8.00 -6.88
CA GLU A 90 2.11 -9.02 -5.84
C GLU A 90 3.61 -9.19 -5.59
N GLU A 91 4.01 -9.10 -4.32
CA GLU A 91 5.41 -9.16 -3.89
C GLU A 91 6.05 -10.48 -4.33
N ARG A 92 5.33 -11.59 -4.17
CA ARG A 92 5.81 -12.92 -4.54
C ARG A 92 6.14 -13.02 -6.03
N SER A 93 5.23 -12.59 -6.92
CA SER A 93 5.52 -12.52 -8.36
C SER A 93 6.65 -11.55 -8.71
N LEU A 94 6.77 -10.42 -8.01
CA LEU A 94 7.85 -9.48 -8.27
C LEU A 94 9.23 -10.07 -7.92
N ILE A 95 9.30 -10.86 -6.83
CA ILE A 95 10.53 -11.55 -6.41
C ILE A 95 10.82 -12.77 -7.29
N GLU A 96 9.80 -13.58 -7.61
CA GLU A 96 9.95 -14.88 -8.28
C GLU A 96 9.99 -14.82 -9.81
N GLU A 97 9.39 -13.80 -10.42
CA GLU A 97 9.28 -13.65 -11.89
C GLU A 97 9.92 -12.35 -12.40
N GLY A 98 10.09 -11.35 -11.52
CA GLY A 98 10.59 -10.03 -11.89
C GLY A 98 9.50 -9.10 -12.42
N CYS A 99 9.92 -7.92 -12.89
CA CYS A 99 9.03 -6.88 -13.39
C CYS A 99 8.89 -6.93 -14.93
N PRO A 100 7.80 -7.48 -15.53
CA PRO A 100 7.53 -7.51 -16.97
C PRO A 100 7.31 -6.14 -17.63
N ILE A 101 7.26 -5.05 -16.86
CA ILE A 101 7.16 -3.70 -17.43
C ILE A 101 8.53 -3.14 -17.79
N CYS A 102 9.53 -3.30 -16.91
CA CYS A 102 10.87 -2.72 -17.09
C CYS A 102 11.99 -3.77 -17.25
N GLY A 103 11.73 -5.02 -16.92
CA GLY A 103 12.71 -6.11 -16.94
C GLY A 103 13.47 -6.32 -15.63
N TRP A 104 13.16 -5.56 -14.56
CA TRP A 104 13.83 -5.73 -13.25
C TRP A 104 13.74 -7.17 -12.75
N VAL A 105 14.86 -7.68 -12.22
CA VAL A 105 14.99 -9.06 -11.70
C VAL A 105 15.39 -8.99 -10.23
N SER A 106 14.90 -9.92 -9.41
CA SER A 106 15.28 -9.92 -7.99
C SER A 106 16.72 -10.44 -7.81
N PRO A 107 17.47 -9.93 -6.81
CA PRO A 107 18.80 -10.46 -6.50
C PRO A 107 18.80 -11.97 -6.23
N LEU A 108 17.72 -12.47 -5.61
CA LEU A 108 17.52 -13.90 -5.34
C LEU A 108 17.40 -14.74 -6.63
N GLN A 109 16.76 -14.19 -7.67
CA GLN A 109 16.70 -14.85 -8.97
C GLN A 109 18.05 -14.82 -9.69
N GLU A 110 18.80 -13.73 -9.56
CA GLU A 110 20.12 -13.60 -10.16
C GLU A 110 21.08 -14.68 -9.62
N GLU A 111 21.12 -14.85 -8.30
CA GLU A 111 21.90 -15.91 -7.63
C GLU A 111 21.45 -17.31 -8.04
N ALA A 112 20.14 -17.56 -8.15
CA ALA A 112 19.60 -18.84 -8.59
C ALA A 112 19.96 -19.16 -10.06
N LEU A 113 19.98 -18.14 -10.92
CA LEU A 113 20.38 -18.26 -12.32
C LEU A 113 21.87 -18.57 -12.44
N GLU A 114 22.71 -17.93 -11.63
CA GLU A 114 24.15 -18.18 -11.59
C GLU A 114 24.48 -19.58 -11.06
N HIS A 115 23.83 -19.99 -9.96
CA HIS A 115 24.03 -21.33 -9.39
C HIS A 115 23.60 -22.43 -10.37
N ARG A 116 22.51 -22.23 -11.11
CA ARG A 116 22.08 -23.15 -12.18
C ARG A 116 23.10 -23.22 -13.32
N LYS A 117 23.60 -22.07 -13.79
CA LYS A 117 24.65 -22.02 -14.83
C LYS A 117 25.93 -22.72 -14.38
N ALA A 118 26.33 -22.56 -13.12
CA ALA A 118 27.50 -23.23 -12.57
C ALA A 118 27.33 -24.76 -12.53
N LEU A 119 26.14 -25.26 -12.19
CA LEU A 119 25.84 -26.69 -12.23
C LEU A 119 25.80 -27.25 -13.66
N GLU A 120 25.24 -26.51 -14.62
CA GLU A 120 25.26 -26.89 -16.04
C GLU A 120 26.67 -26.89 -16.64
N GLN A 121 27.58 -26.04 -16.14
CA GLN A 121 28.98 -26.01 -16.57
C GLN A 121 29.85 -27.11 -15.92
N MET A 122 29.36 -27.75 -14.86
CA MET A 122 30.03 -28.85 -14.16
C MET A 122 29.56 -30.24 -14.59
N ALA A 123 28.51 -30.33 -15.42
CA ALA A 123 27.95 -31.56 -15.98
C ALA A 123 28.42 -31.79 -17.43
#